data_AF-A0A085TX92-F1
#
_entry.id   AF-A0A085TX92-F1
#
_cell.length_a   1.000
_cell.length_b   1.000
_cell.length_c   1.000
_cell.angle_alpha   90.00
_cell.angle_beta   90.00
_cell.angle_gamma   90.00
#
_symmetry.space_group_name_H-M   'P 1'
#
loop_
_entity.id
_entity.type
_entity.pdbx_description
1 polymer ?
#
loop_
_entity_poly.entity_id
_entity_poly.type
_entity_poly.pdbx_seq_one_letter_code
_entity_poly.pdbx_strand_id
1 'polypeptide(L)'
;MGEVRATPAALALLKEIVADHGPVLFHQSGGCCDGSAPMCYPQGEFRIGESDVQLGEIAGMPVYISGPQYAVWKHTDLIIDAIPGLGGGQFSLDNGRPMRFLTRSEICERP
;
A
#
# COMPACT_ATOMS: atom_id res chain seq x y z
N MET A 1 -6.29 8.04 15.28
CA MET A 1 -5.78 6.70 14.94
C MET A 1 -5.93 6.67 13.44
N GLY A 2 -4.82 6.77 12.68
CA GLY A 2 -4.91 6.88 11.22
C GLY A 2 -5.62 5.67 10.64
N GLU A 3 -6.63 5.90 9.82
CA GLU A 3 -7.41 4.85 9.18
C GLU A 3 -6.77 4.50 7.84
N VAL A 4 -6.78 3.21 7.47
CA VAL A 4 -6.38 2.76 6.13
C VAL A 4 -7.62 2.39 5.35
N ARG A 5 -7.78 2.99 4.17
CA ARG A 5 -8.89 2.74 3.25
C ARG A 5 -8.36 2.43 1.85
N ALA A 6 -9.19 1.79 1.03
CA ALA A 6 -8.89 1.53 -0.36
C ALA A 6 -10.02 2.04 -1.26
N THR A 7 -9.67 2.58 -2.42
CA THR A 7 -10.65 2.97 -3.43
C THR A 7 -11.22 1.74 -4.14
N PRO A 8 -12.40 1.85 -4.80
CA PRO A 8 -12.94 0.74 -5.60
C PRO A 8 -11.97 0.25 -6.69
N ALA A 9 -11.18 1.15 -7.27
CA ALA A 9 -10.17 0.79 -8.28
C ALA A 9 -9.04 -0.04 -7.66
N ALA A 10 -8.55 0.35 -6.48
CA ALA A 10 -7.56 -0.43 -5.75
C ALA A 10 -8.09 -1.81 -5.35
N LEU A 11 -9.33 -1.90 -4.90
CA LEU A 11 -9.97 -3.17 -4.56
C LEU A 11 -10.12 -4.10 -5.78
N ALA A 12 -10.45 -3.55 -6.95
CA ALA A 12 -10.52 -4.32 -8.18
C ALA A 12 -9.15 -4.89 -8.59
N LEU A 13 -8.11 -4.05 -8.61
CA LEU A 13 -6.74 -4.48 -8.92
C LEU A 13 -6.23 -5.50 -7.89
N LEU A 14 -6.49 -5.26 -6.61
CA LEU A 14 -6.14 -6.19 -5.53
C LEU A 14 -6.79 -7.55 -5.73
N LYS A 15 -8.07 -7.59 -6.10
CA LYS A 15 -8.78 -8.85 -6.35
C LYS A 15 -8.17 -9.65 -7.50
N GLU A 16 -7.76 -8.99 -8.57
CA GLU A 16 -7.05 -9.66 -9.68
C GLU A 16 -5.72 -10.23 -9.24
N ILE A 17 -4.91 -9.42 -8.52
CA ILE A 17 -3.61 -9.87 -8.01
C ILE A 17 -3.77 -11.05 -7.04
N VAL A 18 -4.74 -10.99 -6.13
CA VAL A 18 -5.00 -12.07 -5.16
C VAL A 18 -5.51 -13.33 -5.85
N ALA A 19 -6.27 -13.21 -6.94
CA ALA A 19 -6.70 -14.36 -7.72
C ALA A 19 -5.50 -15.08 -8.38
N ASP A 20 -4.48 -14.34 -8.80
CA ASP A 20 -3.32 -14.88 -9.50
C ASP A 20 -2.20 -15.35 -8.55
N HIS A 21 -2.02 -14.67 -7.42
CA HIS A 21 -0.88 -14.87 -6.50
C HIS A 21 -1.26 -15.36 -5.10
N GLY A 22 -2.56 -15.41 -4.77
CA GLY A 22 -3.02 -15.72 -3.41
C GLY A 22 -2.97 -14.51 -2.47
N PRO A 23 -2.97 -14.73 -1.14
CA PRO A 23 -2.95 -13.64 -0.16
C PRO A 23 -1.72 -12.74 -0.33
N VAL A 24 -1.92 -11.44 -0.18
CA VAL A 24 -0.88 -10.42 -0.36
C VAL A 24 -0.80 -9.49 0.86
N LEU A 25 0.27 -8.71 0.93
CA LEU A 25 0.43 -7.62 1.87
C LEU A 25 0.87 -6.36 1.14
N PHE A 26 0.53 -5.21 1.71
CA PHE A 26 1.03 -3.92 1.27
C PHE A 26 2.13 -3.44 2.20
N HIS A 27 3.20 -2.92 1.62
CA HIS A 27 4.26 -2.25 2.36
C HIS A 27 4.49 -0.85 1.80
N GLN A 28 4.28 0.13 2.66
CA GLN A 28 4.60 1.51 2.38
C GLN A 28 6.07 1.76 2.73
N SER A 29 6.92 1.70 1.71
CA SER A 29 8.34 1.99 1.81
C SER A 29 8.61 3.49 1.60
N GLY A 30 9.58 4.04 2.34
CA GLY A 30 9.87 5.47 2.38
C GLY A 30 10.82 6.03 1.31
N GLY A 31 11.08 5.32 0.22
CA GLY A 31 11.94 5.78 -0.89
C GLY A 31 11.53 5.13 -2.22
N CYS A 32 11.60 5.76 -3.39
CA CYS A 32 12.50 6.80 -3.90
C CYS A 32 11.77 7.74 -4.89
N CYS A 33 12.18 9.01 -4.92
CA CYS A 33 11.87 10.12 -5.85
C CYS A 33 10.42 10.52 -6.22
N ASP A 34 9.38 9.70 -6.08
CA ASP A 34 7.98 10.10 -6.33
C ASP A 34 7.06 9.89 -5.11
N GLY A 35 7.63 9.41 -4.00
CA GLY A 35 7.03 9.37 -2.66
C GLY A 35 5.54 9.05 -2.61
N SER A 36 5.06 7.90 -3.13
CA SER A 36 3.63 7.56 -2.98
C SER A 36 3.20 6.16 -3.41
N ALA A 37 3.99 5.30 -4.05
CA ALA A 37 3.48 3.98 -4.45
C ALA A 37 3.59 2.95 -3.30
N PRO A 38 2.48 2.33 -2.84
CA PRO A 38 2.55 1.21 -1.90
C PRO A 38 2.95 -0.03 -2.70
N MET A 39 3.88 -0.80 -2.16
CA MET A 39 4.34 -2.03 -2.80
C MET A 39 3.45 -3.19 -2.36
N CYS A 40 2.98 -3.99 -3.32
CA CYS A 40 2.16 -5.18 -3.08
C CYS A 40 3.01 -6.45 -3.23
N TYR A 41 3.06 -7.28 -2.19
CA TYR A 41 3.88 -8.48 -2.12
C TYR A 41 3.07 -9.72 -1.73
N PRO A 42 3.46 -10.94 -2.13
CA PRO A 42 2.84 -12.17 -1.61
C PRO A 42 3.00 -12.29 -0.10
N GLN A 43 1.92 -12.69 0.58
CA GLN A 43 1.94 -12.87 2.03
C GLN A 43 2.80 -14.09 2.37
N GLY A 44 3.94 -13.86 3.04
CA GLY A 44 4.91 -14.89 3.45
C GLY A 44 6.25 -14.83 2.73
N GLU A 45 6.35 -14.11 1.60
CA GLU A 45 7.63 -13.90 0.90
C GLU A 45 8.33 -12.61 1.32
N PHE A 46 7.54 -11.58 1.66
CA PHE A 46 8.09 -10.33 2.17
C PHE A 46 8.36 -10.41 3.67
N ARG A 47 9.62 -10.14 4.05
CA ARG A 47 10.03 -10.06 5.46
C ARG A 47 9.73 -8.68 6.01
N ILE A 48 8.70 -8.62 6.85
CA ILE A 48 8.39 -7.45 7.67
C ILE A 48 9.54 -7.29 8.69
N GLY A 49 10.17 -6.11 8.71
CA GLY A 49 11.21 -5.78 9.67
C GLY A 49 10.64 -5.47 11.05
N GLU A 50 11.46 -5.56 12.10
CA GLU A 50 11.04 -5.31 13.49
C GLU A 50 10.51 -3.89 13.73
N SER A 51 10.85 -2.95 12.85
CA SER A 51 10.40 -1.56 12.91
C SER A 51 9.17 -1.27 12.06
N ASP A 52 8.67 -2.24 11.29
CA ASP A 52 7.46 -2.05 10.49
C ASP A 52 6.21 -2.10 11.38
N VAL A 53 5.29 -1.18 11.15
CA VAL A 53 4.05 -1.05 11.90
C VAL A 53 2.89 -1.43 11.00
N GLN A 54 2.03 -2.34 11.46
CA GLN A 54 0.75 -2.61 10.80
C GLN A 54 -0.19 -1.43 11.04
N LEU A 55 -0.62 -0.78 9.97
CA LEU A 55 -1.55 0.34 10.02
C LEU A 55 -3.00 -0.11 10.03
N GLY A 56 -3.30 -1.22 9.35
CA GLY A 56 -4.64 -1.75 9.20
C GLY A 56 -4.70 -2.81 8.12
N GLU A 57 -5.90 -3.03 7.58
CA GLU A 57 -6.17 -4.03 6.56
C GLU A 57 -7.11 -3.46 5.49
N ILE A 58 -6.90 -3.85 4.23
CA ILE A 58 -7.80 -3.54 3.11
C ILE A 58 -8.22 -4.85 2.44
N ALA A 59 -9.52 -5.11 2.38
CA ALA A 59 -10.06 -6.39 1.91
C ALA A 59 -9.43 -7.64 2.58
N GLY A 60 -9.08 -7.53 3.87
CA GLY A 60 -8.43 -8.58 4.64
C GLY A 60 -6.93 -8.75 4.37
N MET A 61 -6.33 -7.87 3.55
CA MET A 61 -4.89 -7.86 3.28
C MET A 61 -4.20 -6.81 4.16
N PRO A 62 -3.15 -7.16 4.91
CA PRO A 62 -2.53 -6.24 5.86
C PRO A 62 -1.70 -5.17 5.16
N VAL A 63 -1.72 -3.96 5.73
CA VAL A 63 -0.95 -2.80 5.27
C VAL A 63 0.08 -2.41 6.33
N TYR A 64 1.35 -2.43 5.94
CA TYR A 64 2.50 -2.10 6.78
C TYR A 64 3.15 -0.80 6.31
N ILE A 65 3.76 -0.08 7.25
CA ILE A 65 4.59 1.09 6.98
C ILE A 65 5.87 1.00 7.81
N SER A 66 6.97 1.53 7.26
CA SER A 66 8.22 1.61 8.02
C SER A 66 8.08 2.52 9.25
N GLY A 67 8.68 2.12 10.38
CA GLY A 67 8.60 2.84 11.67
C GLY A 67 9.00 4.33 11.63
N PRO A 68 10.10 4.73 10.93
CA PRO A 68 10.43 6.14 10.76
C PRO A 68 9.33 6.93 10.04
N GLN A 69 8.63 6.30 9.10
CA GLN A 69 7.55 6.95 8.36
C GLN A 69 6.23 6.90 9.13
N TYR A 70 6.00 5.86 9.93
CA TYR A 70 4.90 5.81 10.90
C TYR A 70 4.93 7.01 11.84
N ALA A 71 6.10 7.38 12.37
CA ALA A 71 6.24 8.52 13.27
C ALA A 71 5.75 9.84 12.65
N VAL A 72 5.86 9.97 11.33
CA VAL A 72 5.42 11.13 10.55
C VAL A 72 3.95 11.01 10.12
N TRP A 73 3.44 9.81 9.83
CA TRP A 73 2.12 9.57 9.23
C TRP A 73 1.05 9.06 10.20
N LYS A 74 1.37 8.84 11.48
CA LYS A 74 0.44 8.35 12.52
C LYS A 74 -0.84 9.19 12.73
N HIS A 75 -0.90 10.39 12.15
CA HIS A 75 -2.05 11.31 12.20
C HIS A 75 -2.72 11.52 10.84
N THR A 76 -2.41 10.67 9.87
CA THR A 76 -2.87 10.80 8.48
C THR A 76 -3.71 9.59 8.13
N ASP A 77 -4.82 9.83 7.43
CA ASP A 77 -5.59 8.74 6.84
C ASP A 77 -4.92 8.34 5.52
N LEU A 78 -4.68 7.04 5.38
CA LEU A 78 -4.07 6.47 4.20
C LEU A 78 -5.13 5.91 3.28
N ILE A 79 -5.09 6.33 2.03
CA ILE A 79 -5.96 5.83 0.98
C ILE A 79 -5.11 5.14 -0.07
N ILE A 80 -5.28 3.83 -0.22
CA ILE A 80 -4.69 3.06 -1.30
C ILE A 80 -5.62 3.16 -2.51
N ASP A 81 -5.13 3.78 -3.57
CA ASP A 81 -5.81 3.98 -4.85
C ASP A 81 -5.12 3.17 -5.96
N ALA A 82 -5.79 3.01 -7.10
CA ALA A 82 -5.18 2.45 -8.30
C ALA A 82 -5.48 3.33 -9.50
N ILE A 83 -4.44 3.67 -10.24
CA ILE A 83 -4.52 4.56 -11.41
C ILE A 83 -3.96 3.87 -12.65
N PRO A 84 -4.43 4.24 -13.86
CA PRO A 84 -3.81 3.76 -15.10
C PRO A 84 -2.33 4.14 -15.15
N GLY A 85 -1.49 3.17 -15.49
CA GLY A 85 -0.05 3.36 -15.54
C GLY A 85 0.68 2.02 -15.54
N LEU A 86 1.75 1.95 -16.31
CA LEU A 86 2.64 0.80 -16.31
C LEU A 86 3.46 0.82 -15.01
N GLY A 87 3.05 -0.01 -14.06
CA GLY A 87 3.90 -0.54 -12.99
C GLY A 87 3.71 0.02 -11.58
N GLY A 88 3.72 -0.89 -10.61
CA GLY A 88 4.43 -0.71 -9.34
C GLY A 88 5.92 -1.00 -9.58
N GLY A 89 6.80 -0.65 -8.64
CA GLY A 89 8.24 -0.90 -8.80
C GLY A 89 8.55 -2.35 -9.20
N GLN A 90 9.75 -2.66 -9.69
CA GLN A 90 10.15 -3.99 -10.20
C GLN A 90 9.76 -5.17 -9.29
N PHE A 91 9.56 -4.92 -8.00
CA PHE A 91 9.25 -5.89 -6.97
C PHE A 91 7.76 -5.96 -6.56
N SER A 92 6.88 -5.14 -7.14
CA SER A 92 5.45 -5.09 -6.80
C SER A 92 4.61 -5.95 -7.75
N LEU A 93 3.58 -6.60 -7.25
CA LEU A 93 2.71 -7.51 -8.03
C LEU A 93 1.79 -6.80 -9.05
N ASP A 94 1.67 -5.48 -8.98
CA ASP A 94 1.02 -4.67 -10.01
C ASP A 94 1.96 -4.34 -11.20
N ASN A 95 3.24 -4.75 -11.12
CA ASN A 95 4.15 -4.65 -12.25
C ASN A 95 3.68 -5.53 -13.44
N GLY A 96 3.67 -4.97 -14.64
CA GLY A 96 3.17 -5.64 -15.84
C GLY A 96 1.64 -5.57 -16.04
N ARG A 97 0.90 -4.92 -15.13
CA ARG A 97 -0.53 -4.62 -15.29
C ARG A 97 -0.74 -3.22 -15.86
N PRO A 98 -1.91 -2.93 -16.49
CA PRO A 98 -2.23 -1.60 -17.00
C PRO A 98 -2.55 -0.58 -15.90
N MET A 99 -2.65 -1.04 -14.65
CA MET A 99 -2.97 -0.25 -13.47
C MET A 99 -1.85 -0.42 -12.44
N ARG A 100 -1.61 0.64 -11.67
CA ARG A 100 -0.65 0.64 -10.57
C ARG A 100 -1.24 1.18 -9.28
N PHE A 101 -0.73 0.76 -8.14
CA PHE A 101 -1.16 1.31 -6.86
C PHE A 101 -0.56 2.69 -6.57
N LEU A 102 -1.33 3.51 -5.86
CA LEU A 102 -0.96 4.85 -5.43
C LEU A 102 -1.50 5.10 -4.02
N THR A 103 -0.62 5.44 -3.09
CA THR A 103 -0.97 5.87 -1.74
C THR A 103 -1.21 7.37 -1.77
N ARG A 104 -2.42 7.74 -1.38
CA ARG A 104 -2.81 9.12 -1.11
C ARG A 104 -2.88 9.30 0.40
N SER A 105 -2.41 10.45 0.88
CA SER A 105 -2.64 10.90 2.24
C SER A 105 -3.63 12.04 2.22
N GLU A 106 -4.67 11.93 3.03
CA GLU A 106 -5.44 13.11 3.44
C GLU A 106 -4.84 13.57 4.77
N ILE A 107 -4.08 14.66 4.72
CA ILE A 107 -3.69 15.36 5.94
C ILE A 107 -4.99 15.89 6.51
N CYS A 108 -5.39 15.34 7.66
CA CYS A 108 -6.49 15.88 8.43
C CYS A 108 -6.01 17.26 8.97
N GLU A 109 -6.14 18.30 8.14
CA GLU A 109 -6.04 19.69 8.60
C GLU A 109 -7.18 19.86 9.61
N ARG A 110 -6.83 19.79 10.91
CA ARG A 110 -7.77 20.20 11.95
C ARG A 110 -8.04 21.70 11.74
N PRO A 111 -9.32 22.14 11.66
CA PRO A 111 -9.67 23.55 11.64
C PRO A 111 -9.27 24.26 12.94
#